data_AF-A0A5K0YJE0-F1
#
_entry.id   AF-A0A5K0YJE0-F1
#
_cell.length_a   1.000
_cell.length_b   1.000
_cell.length_c   1.000
_cell.angle_alpha   90.00
_cell.angle_beta   90.00
_cell.angle_gamma   90.00
#
_symmetry.space_group_name_H-M   'P 1'
#
loop_
_entity.id
_entity.type
_entity.pdbx_description
1 polymer ?
#
loop_
_entity_poly.entity_id
_entity_poly.type
_entity_poly.pdbx_seq_one_letter_code
_entity_poly.pdbx_strand_id
1 'polypeptide(L)' 'RWILERKLADADVSIEEQNNLLRSLEKKETEYMRLQRHKMGADDFEPLTIIGRGAFGE' A
#
# COMPACT_ATOMS: atom_id res chain seq x y z
N ARG A 1 -2.34 3.91 14.76
CA ARG A 1 -1.28 3.90 15.80
C ARG A 1 -1.71 3.16 17.07
N TRP A 2 -2.75 3.61 17.80
CA TRP A 2 -3.19 3.01 19.07
C TRP A 2 -3.38 1.47 19.09
N ILE A 3 -3.96 0.88 18.04
CA ILE A 3 -4.15 -0.58 17.96
C ILE A 3 -2.83 -1.34 17.86
N LEU A 4 -1.85 -0.80 17.14
CA LEU A 4 -0.54 -1.43 16.98
C LEU A 4 0.27 -1.31 18.25
N GLU A 5 0.29 -0.13 18.88
CA GLU A 5 0.97 0.10 20.15
C GLU A 5 0.43 -0.80 21.26
N ARG A 6 -0.90 -0.99 21.33
CA ARG A 6 -1.50 -1.90 22.30
C ARG A 6 -1.13 -3.36 22.02
N LYS A 7 -1.18 -3.80 20.76
CA LYS A 7 -0.72 -5.15 20.36
C LYS A 7 0.76 -5.37 20.62
N LEU A 8 1.59 -4.35 20.48
CA LEU A 8 3.03 -4.38 20.77
C LEU A 8 3.34 -4.34 22.26
N ALA A 9 2.43 -3.82 23.10
CA ALA A 9 2.53 -3.90 24.55
C ALA A 9 2.05 -5.26 25.07
N ASP A 10 1.05 -5.86 24.42
CA ASP A 10 0.52 -7.18 24.75
C ASP A 10 1.43 -8.32 24.22
N ALA A 11 2.15 -8.07 23.12
CA ALA A 11 3.16 -8.97 22.59
C ALA A 11 4.49 -8.64 23.25
N ASP A 12 5.01 -9.55 24.07
CA ASP A 12 6.27 -9.42 24.82
C ASP A 12 7.50 -9.50 23.88
N VAL A 13 7.55 -8.58 22.91
CA VAL A 13 8.57 -8.51 21.85
C VAL A 13 9.74 -7.64 22.29
N SER A 14 10.91 -7.90 21.73
CA SER A 14 12.09 -7.09 22.02
C SER A 14 11.90 -5.63 21.59
N ILE A 15 12.59 -4.70 22.27
CA ILE A 15 12.56 -3.27 21.94
C ILE A 15 13.04 -3.04 20.49
N GLU A 16 13.96 -3.86 20.00
CA GLU A 16 14.46 -3.78 18.64
C GLU A 16 13.39 -4.19 17.61
N GLU A 17 12.67 -5.28 17.85
CA GLU A 17 11.52 -5.68 17.02
C GLU A 17 10.40 -4.66 17.06
N GLN A 18 10.12 -4.09 18.23
CA GLN A 18 9.13 -3.02 18.38
C GLN A 18 9.50 -1.80 17.51
N ASN A 19 10.76 -1.37 17.55
CA ASN A 19 11.27 -0.28 16.71
C ASN A 19 11.21 -0.61 15.21
N ASN A 20 11.54 -1.84 14.83
CA ASN A 20 11.45 -2.29 13.44
C ASN A 20 10.00 -2.28 12.93
N LEU A 21 9.05 -2.71 13.76
CA LEU A 21 7.62 -2.70 13.44
C LEU A 21 7.09 -1.26 13.29
N LEU A 22 7.47 -0.35 14.17
CA LEU A 22 7.15 1.08 14.06
C LEU A 22 7.69 1.68 12.74
N ARG A 23 8.97 1.46 12.42
CA ARG A 23 9.57 1.91 11.16
C ARG A 23 8.86 1.33 9.93
N SER A 24 8.45 0.06 10.01
CA SER A 24 7.70 -0.59 8.94
C SER A 24 6.32 0.04 8.73
N LEU A 25 5.67 0.46 9.82
CA LEU A 25 4.37 1.14 9.77
C LEU A 25 4.54 2.51 9.12
N GLU A 26 5.53 3.30 9.52
CA GLU A 26 5.78 4.63 8.94
C GLU A 26 6.04 4.57 7.43
N LYS A 27 6.82 3.57 6.98
CA LYS A 27 7.04 3.32 5.55
C LYS A 27 5.71 3.02 4.84
N LYS A 28 4.88 2.13 5.40
CA LYS A 28 3.57 1.78 4.82
C LYS A 28 2.62 2.98 4.77
N GLU A 29 2.54 3.79 5.83
CA GLU A 29 1.72 5.01 5.86
C GLU A 29 2.18 5.99 4.77
N THR A 30 3.49 6.15 4.59
CA THR A 30 4.08 7.01 3.55
C THR A 30 3.74 6.51 2.14
N GLU A 31 3.88 5.21 1.88
CA GLU A 31 3.55 4.62 0.59
C GLU A 31 2.04 4.69 0.31
N TYR A 32 1.21 4.48 1.32
CA TYR A 32 -0.24 4.63 1.19
C TYR A 32 -0.62 6.05 0.77
N MET A 33 -0.05 7.07 1.41
CA MET A 33 -0.27 8.47 1.03
C MET A 33 0.26 8.79 -0.37
N ARG A 34 1.37 8.15 -0.79
CA ARG A 34 1.89 8.28 -2.16
C ARG A 34 0.93 7.69 -3.19
N LEU A 35 0.40 6.49 -2.93
CA LEU A 35 -0.60 5.83 -3.79
C LEU A 35 -1.88 6.66 -3.89
N GLN A 36 -2.37 7.23 -2.79
CA GLN A 36 -3.56 8.08 -2.79
C GLN A 36 -3.39 9.35 -3.63
N ARG A 37 -2.18 9.91 -3.72
CA ARG A 37 -1.89 11.08 -4.56
C ARG A 37 -1.76 10.72 -6.04
N HIS A 38 -1.36 9.50 -6.35
CA HIS A 38 -1.18 9.05 -7.73
C HIS A 38 -2.51 8.53 -8.29
N LYS A 39 -3.23 9.39 -9.03
CA LYS A 39 -4.42 8.98 -9.77
C LYS A 39 -3.97 8.36 -11.09
N MET A 40 -3.93 7.02 -11.14
CA MET A 40 -3.67 6.31 -12.37
C MET A 40 -4.92 6.31 -13.26
N GLY A 41 -4.78 6.72 -14.51
CA GLY A 41 -5.79 6.67 -15.56
C GLY A 41 -5.44 5.64 -16.62
N ALA A 42 -6.33 5.44 -17.60
CA ALA A 42 -6.06 4.56 -18.74
C ALA A 42 -4.84 5.03 -19.56
N ASP A 43 -4.60 6.35 -19.59
CA ASP A 43 -3.51 6.98 -20.33
C ASP A 43 -2.11 6.69 -19.75
N ASP A 44 -2.03 6.16 -18.52
CA ASP A 44 -0.75 5.79 -17.89
C ASP A 44 -0.24 4.40 -18.35
N PHE A 45 -1.00 3.71 -19.20
CA PHE A 45 -0.68 2.35 -19.65
C PHE A 45 -0.57 2.28 -21.17
N GLU A 46 0.40 1.51 -21.65
CA GLU A 46 0.52 1.16 -23.07
C GLU A 46 -0.19 -0.18 -23.33
N PRO A 47 -1.17 -0.23 -24.24
CA PRO A 47 -1.86 -1.47 -24.55
C PRO A 47 -0.93 -2.42 -25.32
N LEU A 48 -0.67 -3.60 -24.74
CA LEU A 48 0.22 -4.59 -25.34
C LEU A 48 -0.47 -5.38 -26.45
N THR A 49 -1.73 -5.79 -26.26
CA THR A 49 -2.50 -6.57 -27.23
C THR A 49 -4.00 -6.49 -26.92
N ILE A 50 -4.81 -6.39 -27.98
CA ILE A 50 -6.28 -6.44 -27.91
C ILE A 50 -6.73 -7.90 -27.83
N ILE A 51 -7.45 -8.27 -26.77
CA ILE A 51 -7.91 -9.67 -26.55
C ILE A 51 -9.31 -9.92 -27.14
N GLY A 52 -10.10 -8.87 -27.36
CA GLY A 52 -11.42 -8.94 -28.01
C GLY A 52 -12.00 -7.55 -28.25
N ARG A 53 -12.95 -7.41 -29.18
CA ARG A 53 -13.58 -6.13 -29.53
C ARG A 53 -15.10 -6.29 -29.58
N GLY A 54 -15.82 -5.51 -28.77
CA GLY A 54 -17.29 -5.56 -28.66
C GLY A 54 -17.99 -4.44 -29.43
N ALA A 55 -19.32 -4.36 -29.32
CA ALA A 55 -20.14 -3.37 -30.03
C ALA A 55 -19.98 -1.92 -29.52
N PHE A 56 -19.41 -1.72 -28.33
CA PHE A 56 -19.22 -0.41 -27.71
C PHE A 56 -17.75 0.07 -27.73
N GLY A 57 -16.87 -0.61 -28.47
CA GLY A 57 -15.42 -0.37 -28.47
C GLY A 57 -14.63 -1.56 -27.91
N GLU A 58 -13.33 -1.36 -27.69
CA GLU A 58 -12.67 -2.08 -26.60
C GLU A 58 -13.32 -1.68 -25.26
#